data_AF-A0A971N470-F1
#
_entry.id   AF-A0A971N470-F1
#
_cell.length_a   1.000
_cell.length_b   1.000
_cell.length_c   1.000
_cell.angle_alpha   90.00
_cell.angle_beta   90.00
_cell.angle_gamma   90.00
#
_symmetry.space_group_name_H-M   'P 1'
#
loop_
_entity.id
_entity.type
_entity.pdbx_description
1 polymer ?
#
loop_
_entity_poly.entity_id
_entity_poly.type
_entity_poly.pdbx_seq_one_letter_code
_entity_poly.pdbx_strand_id
1 'polypeptide(L)'
;GLAFGAILPTMQTWMFNSVESKKSRLASATYYNFYDIGIGAGAVLLGYMVEISGFFLMFRVAALFVVLYLVIYMGYILKQRRAESSHTGNER
;
A
#
# COMPACT_ATOMS: atom_id res chain seq x y z
N GLY A 1 -14.83 2.24 2.71
CA GLY A 1 -13.71 1.65 3.48
C GLY A 1 -12.86 2.76 4.04
N LEU A 2 -12.90 2.98 5.36
CA LEU A 2 -12.23 4.10 6.03
C LEU A 2 -10.72 4.17 5.74
N ALA A 3 -10.06 3.01 5.66
CA ALA A 3 -8.63 2.92 5.35
C ALA A 3 -8.27 3.54 3.99
N PHE A 4 -9.02 3.21 2.93
CA PHE A 4 -8.79 3.79 1.60
C PHE A 4 -9.06 5.29 1.56
N GLY A 5 -10.06 5.76 2.30
CA GLY A 5 -10.37 7.20 2.41
C GLY A 5 -9.33 8.00 3.17
N ALA A 6 -8.62 7.38 4.13
CA ALA A 6 -7.57 8.03 4.90
C ALA A 6 -6.20 7.99 4.19
N ILE A 7 -5.88 6.89 3.47
CA ILE A 7 -4.56 6.70 2.85
C ILE A 7 -4.22 7.77 1.82
N LEU A 8 -5.16 8.10 0.92
CA LEU A 8 -4.92 9.08 -0.14
C LEU A 8 -4.53 10.47 0.41
N PRO A 9 -5.31 11.11 1.30
CA PRO A 9 -4.93 12.40 1.86
C PRO A 9 -3.66 12.29 2.72
N THR A 10 -3.46 11.22 3.49
CA THR A 10 -2.22 11.04 4.27
C THR A 10 -0.98 10.96 3.37
N MET A 11 -1.03 10.20 2.27
CA MET A 11 0.08 10.11 1.32
C MET A 11 0.31 11.43 0.59
N GLN A 12 -0.76 12.16 0.23
CA GLN A 12 -0.64 13.48 -0.38
C GLN A 12 0.03 14.47 0.58
N THR A 13 -0.36 14.50 1.86
CA THR A 13 0.28 15.32 2.88
C THR A 13 1.75 14.97 3.05
N TRP A 14 2.08 13.67 3.12
CA TRP A 14 3.47 13.21 3.22
C TRP A 14 4.30 13.62 2.00
N MET A 15 3.75 13.48 0.80
CA MET A 15 4.38 13.91 -0.46
C MET A 15 4.65 15.41 -0.46
N PHE A 16 3.68 16.25 -0.06
CA PHE A 16 3.86 17.70 0.01
C PHE A 16 4.89 18.12 1.07
N ASN A 17 4.98 17.40 2.19
CA ASN A 17 6.00 17.67 3.21
C ASN A 17 7.41 17.23 2.77
N SER A 18 7.51 16.32 1.81
CA SER A 18 8.79 15.77 1.33
C SER A 18 9.43 16.57 0.20
N VAL A 19 8.73 17.56 -0.36
CA VAL A 19 9.21 18.39 -1.48
C VAL A 19 9.15 19.87 -1.14
N GLU A 20 10.06 20.66 -1.71
CA GLU A 20 10.00 22.13 -1.61
C GLU A 20 8.68 22.65 -2.18
N SER A 21 8.11 23.69 -1.55
CA SER A 21 6.80 24.25 -1.92
C SER A 21 6.69 24.66 -3.40
N LYS A 22 7.81 24.99 -4.05
CA LYS A 22 7.89 25.35 -5.48
C LYS A 22 7.74 24.13 -6.42
N LYS A 23 8.03 22.92 -5.93
CA LYS A 23 8.01 21.65 -6.69
C LYS A 23 6.77 20.78 -6.39
N SER A 24 5.91 21.21 -5.46
CA SER A 24 4.64 20.55 -5.12
C SER A 24 3.78 20.19 -6.35
N ARG A 25 3.73 21.07 -7.36
CA ARG A 25 2.99 20.82 -8.61
C ARG A 25 3.56 19.65 -9.42
N LEU A 26 4.89 19.52 -9.46
CA LEU A 26 5.56 18.41 -10.13
C LEU A 26 5.37 17.10 -9.34
N ALA A 27 5.46 17.17 -8.02
CA ALA A 27 5.28 16.00 -7.14
C ALA A 27 3.87 15.39 -7.25
N SER A 28 2.82 16.23 -7.27
CA SER A 28 1.46 15.76 -7.54
C SER A 28 1.31 15.13 -8.93
N ALA A 29 1.90 15.72 -9.97
CA ALA A 29 1.86 15.16 -11.32
C ALA A 29 2.53 13.79 -11.39
N THR A 30 3.70 13.64 -10.76
CA THR A 30 4.38 12.36 -10.66
C THR A 30 3.56 11.34 -9.86
N TYR A 31 2.94 11.74 -8.75
CA TYR A 31 2.06 10.88 -7.95
C TYR A 31 0.91 10.32 -8.80
N TYR A 32 0.20 11.18 -9.52
CA TYR A 32 -0.91 10.74 -10.38
C TYR A 32 -0.44 9.87 -11.55
N ASN A 33 0.70 10.19 -12.18
CA ASN A 33 1.27 9.33 -13.22
C ASN A 33 1.56 7.91 -12.69
N PHE A 34 2.15 7.78 -11.50
CA PHE A 34 2.40 6.48 -10.89
C PHE A 34 1.10 5.77 -10.48
N TYR A 35 0.11 6.51 -9.98
CA TYR A 35 -1.19 5.97 -9.61
C TYR A 35 -1.90 5.38 -10.83
N ASP A 36 -1.92 6.11 -11.94
CA ASP A 36 -2.55 5.67 -13.19
C ASP A 36 -1.80 4.49 -13.82
N ILE A 37 -0.46 4.51 -13.83
CA ILE A 37 0.35 3.38 -14.29
C ILE A 37 0.10 2.15 -13.43
N GLY A 38 0.03 2.30 -12.10
CA GLY A 38 -0.22 1.19 -11.18
C GLY A 38 -1.59 0.54 -11.42
N ILE A 39 -2.62 1.36 -11.55
CA ILE A 39 -3.98 0.87 -11.84
C ILE A 39 -4.05 0.24 -13.22
N GLY A 40 -3.52 0.91 -14.25
CA GLY A 40 -3.51 0.42 -15.62
C GLY A 40 -2.75 -0.89 -15.77
N ALA A 41 -1.53 -0.96 -15.23
CA ALA A 41 -0.71 -2.17 -15.25
C ALA A 41 -1.39 -3.31 -14.47
N GLY A 42 -1.95 -3.03 -13.29
CA GLY A 42 -2.69 -4.02 -12.50
C GLY A 42 -3.92 -4.55 -13.25
N ALA A 43 -4.69 -3.67 -13.88
CA ALA A 43 -5.87 -4.05 -14.67
C ALA A 43 -5.51 -4.93 -15.87
N VAL A 44 -4.44 -4.59 -16.61
CA VAL A 44 -3.95 -5.41 -17.74
C VAL A 44 -3.48 -6.78 -17.25
N LEU A 45 -2.68 -6.82 -16.17
CA LEU A 45 -2.09 -8.05 -15.66
C LEU A 45 -3.17 -9.00 -15.10
N LEU A 46 -4.16 -8.45 -14.40
CA LEU A 46 -5.32 -9.20 -13.92
C LEU A 46 -6.25 -9.61 -15.06
N GLY A 47 -6.49 -8.75 -16.04
CA GLY A 47 -7.28 -9.06 -17.23
C GLY A 47 -6.69 -10.22 -18.03
N TYR A 48 -5.37 -10.22 -18.21
CA TYR A 48 -4.65 -11.34 -18.82
C TYR A 48 -4.78 -12.63 -18.00
N MET A 49 -4.72 -12.55 -16.67
CA MET A 49 -4.97 -13.72 -15.81
C MET A 49 -6.40 -14.27 -15.95
N VAL A 50 -7.39 -13.40 -16.14
CA VAL A 50 -8.79 -13.81 -16.36
C VAL A 50 -8.96 -14.57 -17.67
N GLU A 51 -8.31 -14.12 -18.74
CA GLU A 51 -8.38 -14.77 -20.06
C GLU A 51 -7.94 -16.24 -20.00
N ILE A 52 -6.88 -16.53 -19.22
CA ILE A 52 -6.30 -17.87 -19.12
C ILE A 52 -7.01 -18.73 -18.06
N SER A 53 -7.37 -18.13 -16.92
CA SER A 53 -7.72 -18.88 -15.70
C SER A 53 -9.21 -18.78 -15.33
N GLY A 54 -9.96 -17.90 -16.00
CA GLY A 54 -11.32 -17.53 -15.63
C GLY A 54 -11.40 -16.70 -14.33
N PHE A 55 -12.58 -16.10 -14.11
CA PHE A 55 -12.82 -15.20 -12.97
C PHE A 55 -12.63 -15.87 -11.59
N PHE A 56 -12.95 -17.16 -11.48
CA PHE A 56 -12.91 -17.88 -10.20
C PHE A 56 -11.50 -17.95 -9.60
N LEU A 57 -10.48 -18.25 -10.42
CA LEU A 57 -9.08 -18.29 -10.00
C LEU A 57 -8.54 -16.88 -9.70
N MET A 58 -8.90 -15.89 -10.51
CA MET A 58 -8.50 -14.49 -10.29
C MET A 58 -8.95 -13.98 -8.91
N PHE A 59 -10.23 -14.19 -8.55
CA PHE A 59 -10.74 -13.75 -7.24
C PHE A 59 -10.07 -14.50 -6.08
N ARG A 60 -9.76 -15.80 -6.24
CA ARG A 60 -9.00 -16.56 -5.23
C ARG A 60 -7.59 -16.03 -5.04
N VAL A 61 -6.88 -15.74 -6.13
CA VAL A 61 -5.53 -15.17 -6.08
C VAL A 61 -5.56 -13.77 -5.45
N ALA A 62 -6.53 -12.94 -5.81
CA ALA A 62 -6.71 -11.61 -5.21
C ALA A 62 -7.00 -11.70 -3.70
N ALA A 63 -7.89 -12.60 -3.28
CA ALA A 63 -8.18 -12.84 -1.87
C ALA A 63 -6.93 -13.34 -1.11
N LEU A 64 -6.17 -14.28 -1.70
CA LEU A 64 -4.93 -14.78 -1.12
C LEU A 64 -3.89 -13.66 -0.96
N PHE A 65 -3.77 -12.76 -1.94
CA PHE A 65 -2.90 -11.59 -1.87
C PHE A 65 -3.26 -10.66 -0.71
N VAL A 66 -4.55 -10.39 -0.50
CA VAL A 66 -5.02 -9.56 0.62
C VAL A 66 -4.74 -10.24 1.96
N VAL A 67 -5.01 -11.54 2.07
CA VAL A 67 -4.72 -12.31 3.29
C VAL A 67 -3.22 -12.33 3.58
N LEU A 68 -2.39 -12.58 2.57
CA LEU A 68 -0.93 -12.57 2.70
C LEU A 68 -0.42 -11.20 3.16
N TYR A 69 -0.91 -10.12 2.55
CA TYR A 69 -0.57 -8.76 2.97
C TYR A 69 -0.94 -8.51 4.44
N LEU A 70 -2.14 -8.91 4.86
CA LEU A 70 -2.57 -8.79 6.25
C LEU A 70 -1.68 -9.58 7.22
N VAL A 71 -1.29 -10.80 6.85
CA VAL A 71 -0.39 -11.63 7.66
C VAL A 71 0.98 -10.97 7.82
N ILE A 72 1.56 -10.48 6.71
CA ILE A 72 2.85 -9.78 6.73
C ILE A 72 2.75 -8.51 7.59
N TYR A 73 1.71 -7.71 7.38
CA TYR A 73 1.49 -6.47 8.12
C TYR A 73 1.30 -6.72 9.62
N MET A 74 0.50 -7.72 9.99
CA MET A 74 0.32 -8.12 11.38
C MET A 74 1.64 -8.61 11.99
N GLY A 75 2.41 -9.42 11.26
CA GLY A 75 3.74 -9.87 11.70
C GLY A 75 4.71 -8.70 11.92
N TYR A 76 4.68 -7.69 11.05
CA TYR A 76 5.48 -6.48 11.19
C TYR A 76 5.10 -5.67 12.44
N ILE A 77 3.81 -5.45 12.68
CA ILE A 77 3.31 -4.76 13.89
C ILE A 77 3.71 -5.53 15.16
N LEU A 78 3.49 -6.85 15.18
CA LEU A 78 3.82 -7.67 16.34
C LEU A 78 5.32 -7.64 16.64
N LYS A 79 6.17 -7.60 15.60
CA LYS A 79 7.62 -7.46 15.75
C LYS A 79 8.02 -6.08 16.29
N GLN A 80 7.40 -5.00 15.80
CA GLN A 80 7.66 -3.64 16.31
C GLN A 80 7.28 -3.50 17.80
N ARG A 81 6.11 -4.03 18.19
CA ARG A 81 5.65 -4.01 19.59
C ARG A 81 6.60 -4.76 20.53
N ARG A 82 7.24 -5.83 20.04
CA ARG A 82 8.21 -6.63 20.82
C ARG A 82 9.56 -5.92 20.96
N ALA A 83 9.95 -5.11 19.97
CA ALA A 83 11.15 -4.28 20.04
C ALA A 83 10.99 -3.12 21.03
N GLU A 84 9.83 -2.46 21.07
CA GLU A 84 9.55 -1.35 22.01
C GLU A 84 9.46 -1.82 23.48
N SER A 85 8.91 -3.02 23.72
CA SER A 85 8.83 -3.61 25.07
C SER A 85 10.17 -4.11 25.62
N SER A 86 11.20 -4.22 24.77
CA SER A 86 12.55 -4.59 25.21
C SER A 86 13.37 -3.38 25.69
N HIS A 87 13.02 -2.15 25.26
CA HIS A 87 13.71 -0.93 25.68
C HIS A 87 13.21 -0.35 27.02
N THR A 88 11.97 -0.64 27.41
CA THR A 88 11.38 -0.16 28.68
C THR A 88 11.62 -1.08 29.88
N GLY A 89 12.21 -2.27 29.66
CA GLY A 89 12.58 -3.22 30.71
C GLY A 89 14.00 -3.06 31.25
N ASN A 90 14.85 -2.25 30.61
CA ASN A 90 16.26 -2.03 31.01
C ASN A 90 16.47 -0.72 31.79
N GLU A 91 15.39 0.00 32.11
CA GLU A 91 15.40 1.25 32.88
C GLU A 91 14.69 1.13 34.24
N ARG A 92 14.46 -0.10 34.72
CA ARG A 92 13.94 -0.38 36.08
C ARG A 92 14.92 -1.21 36.88
#